data_AF-A3Y801-F1
#
_entry.id   AF-A3Y801-F1
#
_cell.length_a   1.000
_cell.length_b   1.000
_cell.length_c   1.000
_cell.angle_alpha   90.00
_cell.angle_beta   90.00
_cell.angle_gamma   90.00
#
_symmetry.space_group_name_H-M   'P 1'
#
loop_
_entity.id
_entity.type
_entity.pdbx_description
1 polymer ?
#
loop_
_entity_poly.entity_id
_entity_poly.type
_entity_poly.pdbx_seq_one_letter_code
_entity_poly.pdbx_strand_id
1 'polypeptide(L)'
;MPKYWTEKLNIEKWRIQHGGKIRELDGKLIDNLVCPIIYCVEVCKFTFRFSSKEEIIEYIDYFSSKNHSSTRIFFNRNDDHYDAQTKFTRLPAGLNSNHNRPKVLKALEKAIVEFRKI
;
A
#
# COMPACT_ATOMS: atom_id res chain seq x y z
N MET A 1 1.68 11.38 -16.01
CA MET A 1 2.82 10.44 -15.91
C MET A 1 2.97 10.05 -14.44
N PRO A 2 3.37 8.81 -14.11
CA PRO A 2 3.61 8.42 -12.73
C PRO A 2 4.83 9.14 -12.16
N LYS A 3 4.78 9.50 -10.88
CA LYS A 3 5.91 10.12 -10.15
C LYS A 3 6.40 9.18 -9.06
N TYR A 4 7.71 9.21 -8.82
CA TYR A 4 8.40 8.38 -7.83
C TYR A 4 9.30 9.28 -7.00
N TRP A 5 9.23 9.17 -5.68
CA TRP A 5 10.13 9.85 -4.77
C TRP A 5 10.22 9.09 -3.45
N THR A 6 11.24 9.42 -2.67
CA THR A 6 11.41 8.94 -1.30
C THR A 6 11.14 10.09 -0.32
N GLU A 7 10.44 9.81 0.76
CA GLU A 7 10.14 10.80 1.82
C GLU A 7 10.57 10.24 3.17
N LYS A 8 11.01 11.10 4.10
CA LYS A 8 11.26 10.66 5.49
C LYS A 8 9.93 10.39 6.17
N LEU A 9 9.83 9.30 6.92
CA LEU A 9 8.61 8.97 7.65
C LEU A 9 8.23 10.08 8.63
N ASN A 10 7.07 10.67 8.39
CA ASN A 10 6.35 11.43 9.41
C ASN A 10 5.38 10.47 10.12
N ILE A 11 5.71 10.15 11.38
CA ILE A 11 4.99 9.17 12.21
C ILE A 11 3.50 9.54 12.37
N GLU A 12 3.19 10.83 12.45
CA GLU A 12 1.83 11.32 12.66
C GLU A 12 0.96 11.13 11.41
N LYS A 13 1.49 11.50 10.24
CA LYS A 13 0.83 11.22 8.95
C LYS A 13 0.67 9.72 8.70
N TRP A 14 1.65 8.92 9.11
CA TRP A 14 1.63 7.47 8.97
C TRP A 14 0.52 6.82 9.81
N ARG A 15 0.36 7.25 11.06
CA ARG A 15 -0.69 6.75 11.96
C ARG A 15 -2.09 6.96 11.40
N ILE A 16 -2.35 8.12 10.81
CA ILE A 16 -3.65 8.45 10.20
C ILE A 16 -3.92 7.52 9.00
N GLN A 17 -2.90 7.25 8.18
CA GLN A 17 -3.04 6.46 6.96
C GLN A 17 -3.19 4.94 7.23
N HIS A 18 -2.52 4.41 8.25
CA HIS A 18 -2.54 2.98 8.59
C HIS A 18 -3.47 2.62 9.76
N GLY A 19 -4.21 3.59 10.33
CA GLY A 19 -5.20 3.34 11.39
C GLY A 19 -4.57 3.01 12.74
N GLY A 20 -3.53 3.74 13.14
CA GLY A 20 -2.95 3.68 14.48
C GLY A 20 -2.09 2.45 14.80
N LYS A 21 -2.18 1.37 14.03
CA LYS A 21 -1.27 0.22 14.20
C LYS A 21 0.08 0.57 13.57
N ILE A 22 1.05 0.93 14.42
CA ILE A 22 2.48 0.86 14.09
C ILE A 22 2.79 -0.64 13.97
N ARG A 23 2.33 -1.27 12.89
CA ARG A 23 2.73 -2.65 12.62
C ARG A 23 4.24 -2.59 12.49
N GLU A 24 4.91 -3.36 13.34
CA GLU A 24 6.34 -3.60 13.33
C GLU A 24 6.80 -3.71 11.89
N LEU A 25 7.69 -2.82 11.46
CA LEU A 25 8.48 -3.01 10.26
C LEU A 25 9.31 -4.27 10.52
N ASP A 26 8.96 -5.40 9.91
CA ASP A 26 9.69 -6.67 10.03
C ASP A 26 9.96 -7.15 11.47
N GLY A 27 8.98 -7.02 12.39
CA GLY A 27 9.16 -7.46 13.78
C GLY A 27 10.18 -6.64 14.58
N LYS A 28 10.65 -5.51 14.05
CA LYS A 28 11.47 -4.54 14.78
C LYS A 28 10.59 -3.39 15.25
N LEU A 29 10.64 -3.15 16.57
CA LEU A 29 10.21 -1.88 17.15
C LEU A 29 10.86 -0.76 16.33
N ILE A 30 10.04 0.18 15.85
CA ILE A 30 10.53 1.39 15.23
C ILE A 30 11.21 2.17 16.34
N ASP A 31 12.49 1.89 16.56
CA ASP A 31 13.32 2.69 17.43
C ASP A 31 13.28 4.10 16.84
N ASN A 32 12.93 5.10 17.64
CA ASN A 32 12.75 6.50 17.23
C ASN A 32 14.04 7.14 16.63
N LEU A 33 15.12 6.36 16.44
CA LEU A 33 16.45 6.77 16.00
C LEU A 33 16.71 6.60 14.50
N VAL A 34 15.93 5.80 13.77
CA VAL A 34 16.07 5.67 12.30
C VAL A 34 14.79 6.22 11.70
N CYS A 35 14.81 7.38 11.04
CA CYS A 35 13.67 7.82 10.23
C CYS A 35 13.55 6.85 9.04
N PRO A 36 12.57 5.93 9.01
CA PRO A 36 12.46 5.04 7.86
C PRO A 36 12.08 5.87 6.63
N ILE A 37 12.70 5.52 5.50
CA ILE A 37 12.39 6.12 4.21
C ILE A 37 11.09 5.48 3.72
N ILE A 38 10.12 6.30 3.32
CA ILE A 38 8.89 5.87 2.64
C ILE A 38 9.13 5.95 1.14
N TYR A 39 8.68 4.91 0.43
CA TYR A 39 8.63 4.88 -1.03
C TYR A 39 7.26 5.39 -1.51
N CYS A 40 7.26 6.49 -2.27
CA CYS A 40 6.03 7.13 -2.72
C CYS A 40 5.85 6.97 -4.24
N VAL A 41 4.65 6.55 -4.65
CA VAL A 41 4.27 6.37 -6.06
C VAL A 41 2.95 7.10 -6.33
N GLU A 42 2.99 8.16 -7.13
CA GLU A 42 1.78 8.89 -7.55
C GLU A 42 1.33 8.38 -8.93
N VAL A 43 0.10 7.86 -9.02
CA VAL A 43 -0.54 7.42 -10.27
C VAL A 43 -2.05 7.59 -10.18
N CYS A 44 -2.70 7.96 -11.29
CA CYS A 44 -4.16 8.13 -11.37
C CYS A 44 -4.75 9.04 -10.28
N LYS A 45 -4.06 10.14 -9.93
CA LYS A 45 -4.43 11.08 -8.85
C LYS A 45 -4.46 10.46 -7.44
N PHE A 46 -3.83 9.31 -7.26
CA PHE A 46 -3.65 8.64 -5.97
C PHE A 46 -2.17 8.49 -5.67
N THR A 47 -1.79 8.66 -4.41
CA THR A 47 -0.41 8.48 -3.94
C THR A 47 -0.34 7.23 -3.07
N PHE A 48 0.33 6.21 -3.55
CA PHE A 48 0.73 5.07 -2.74
C PHE A 48 1.95 5.45 -1.91
N ARG A 49 1.96 5.01 -0.65
CA ARG A 49 3.07 5.18 0.28
C ARG A 49 3.38 3.82 0.85
N PHE A 50 4.61 3.39 0.68
CA PHE A 50 5.08 2.07 1.08
C PHE A 50 6.21 2.19 2.08
N SER A 51 6.15 1.36 3.12
CA SER A 51 7.16 1.25 4.16
C SER A 51 8.37 0.42 3.70
N SER A 52 8.14 -0.48 2.75
CA SER A 52 9.14 -1.42 2.24
C SER A 52 8.91 -1.72 0.75
N LYS A 53 9.89 -2.34 0.10
CA LYS A 53 9.76 -2.75 -1.31
C LYS A 53 8.88 -3.98 -1.45
N GLU A 54 8.81 -4.79 -0.41
CA GLU A 54 7.97 -5.98 -0.29
C GLU A 54 6.49 -5.58 -0.35
N GLU A 55 6.12 -4.48 0.31
CA GLU A 55 4.76 -3.93 0.24
C GLU A 55 4.38 -3.53 -1.20
N ILE A 56 5.34 -3.04 -2.00
CA ILE A 56 5.11 -2.75 -3.43
C ILE A 56 4.79 -4.04 -4.20
N ILE A 57 5.51 -5.13 -3.91
CA ILE A 57 5.31 -6.44 -4.55
C ILE A 57 3.91 -7.00 -4.22
N GLU A 58 3.46 -6.91 -2.96
CA GLU A 58 2.10 -7.31 -2.58
C GLU A 58 1.03 -6.54 -3.36
N TYR A 59 1.25 -5.25 -3.60
CA TYR A 59 0.34 -4.43 -4.37
C TYR A 59 0.37 -4.76 -5.87
N ILE A 60 1.53 -5.13 -6.41
CA ILE A 60 1.63 -5.64 -7.79
C ILE A 60 0.82 -6.92 -7.92
N ASP A 61 0.98 -7.87 -6.99
CA ASP A 61 0.23 -9.13 -6.99
C ASP A 61 -1.28 -8.89 -6.91
N TYR A 62 -1.71 -7.99 -6.02
CA TYR A 62 -3.10 -7.56 -5.93
C TYR A 62 -3.62 -7.01 -7.27
N PHE A 63 -2.97 -6.01 -7.86
CA PHE A 63 -3.44 -5.42 -9.12
C PHE A 63 -3.22 -6.30 -10.37
N SER A 64 -2.40 -7.36 -10.27
CA SER A 64 -2.19 -8.34 -11.34
C SER A 64 -3.42 -9.23 -11.54
N SER A 65 -4.10 -9.59 -10.44
CA SER A 65 -5.33 -10.38 -10.52
C SER A 65 -6.53 -9.53 -11.00
N LYS A 66 -7.10 -9.88 -12.15
CA LYS A 66 -8.32 -9.25 -12.67
C LYS A 66 -9.58 -9.66 -11.90
N ASN A 67 -9.59 -10.89 -11.40
CA ASN A 67 -10.71 -11.50 -10.67
C ASN A 67 -10.26 -11.68 -9.23
N HIS A 68 -10.48 -10.67 -8.39
CA HIS A 68 -10.43 -10.91 -6.96
C HIS A 68 -11.60 -11.83 -6.62
N SER A 69 -11.30 -12.96 -5.98
CA SER A 69 -12.30 -13.71 -5.24
C SER A 69 -13.07 -12.71 -4.40
N SER A 70 -14.40 -12.71 -4.53
CA SER A 70 -15.28 -11.88 -3.72
C SER A 70 -14.78 -11.93 -2.28
N THR A 71 -14.37 -10.78 -1.73
CA THR A 71 -14.00 -10.63 -0.32
C THR A 71 -15.25 -10.68 0.55
N ARG A 72 -16.16 -11.64 0.28
CA ARG A 72 -17.18 -12.08 1.21
C ARG A 72 -16.45 -12.91 2.26
N ILE A 73 -15.85 -12.21 3.20
CA ILE A 73 -15.35 -12.81 4.43
C ILE A 73 -16.60 -13.36 5.12
N PHE A 74 -16.62 -14.65 5.43
CA PHE A 74 -17.67 -15.24 6.24
C PHE A 74 -17.56 -14.63 7.64
N PHE A 75 -18.41 -13.63 7.92
CA PHE A 75 -18.48 -13.00 9.23
C PHE A 75 -18.86 -14.05 10.26
N ASN A 76 -17.99 -14.30 11.24
CA ASN A 76 -18.43 -14.89 12.49
C ASN A 76 -19.03 -13.76 13.35
N ARG A 77 -20.12 -14.04 14.06
CA ARG A 77 -21.00 -13.02 14.68
C ARG A 77 -20.33 -12.13 15.74
N ASN A 78 -19.06 -12.38 16.05
CA ASN A 78 -18.26 -11.72 17.09
C ASN A 78 -17.05 -10.93 16.54
N ASP A 79 -16.85 -10.86 15.23
CA ASP A 79 -15.75 -10.06 14.66
C ASP A 79 -16.18 -8.61 14.46
N ASP A 80 -15.48 -7.69 15.14
CA ASP A 80 -15.69 -6.25 14.98
C ASP A 80 -15.47 -5.83 13.52
N HIS A 81 -16.34 -4.95 13.01
CA HIS A 81 -16.34 -4.45 11.62
C HIS A 81 -14.97 -3.90 11.14
N TYR A 82 -14.06 -3.58 12.07
CA TYR A 82 -12.71 -3.08 11.81
C TYR A 82 -11.71 -4.18 11.41
N ASP A 83 -11.84 -5.40 11.93
CA ASP A 83 -10.90 -6.50 11.64
C ASP A 83 -11.18 -7.21 10.30
N ALA A 84 -12.38 -7.02 9.75
CA ALA A 84 -12.77 -7.56 8.44
C ALA A 84 -12.31 -6.71 7.24
N GLN A 85 -11.79 -5.49 7.44
CA GLN A 85 -11.34 -4.64 6.32
C GLN A 85 -9.86 -4.89 5.99
N THR A 86 -9.60 -5.56 4.87
CA THR A 86 -8.22 -5.72 4.38
C THR A 86 -7.65 -4.38 3.91
N LYS A 87 -6.32 -4.21 3.92
CA LYS A 87 -5.64 -2.98 3.45
C LYS A 87 -6.10 -2.53 2.04
N PHE A 88 -6.51 -3.49 1.21
CA PHE A 88 -6.99 -3.24 -0.15
C PHE A 88 -8.45 -2.76 -0.23
N THR A 89 -9.32 -3.03 0.76
CA THR A 89 -10.69 -2.50 0.76
C THR A 89 -10.75 -0.99 0.95
N ARG A 90 -9.67 -0.40 1.49
CA ARG A 90 -9.53 1.05 1.66
C ARG A 90 -9.08 1.76 0.38
N LEU A 91 -8.77 1.03 -0.68
CA LEU A 91 -8.34 1.63 -1.94
C LEU A 91 -9.52 2.29 -2.66
N PRO A 92 -9.29 3.45 -3.32
CA PRO A 92 -10.29 4.04 -4.19
C PRO A 92 -10.77 3.05 -5.26
N ALA A 93 -12.09 2.83 -5.34
CA ALA A 93 -12.70 1.88 -6.28
C ALA A 93 -12.27 2.11 -7.75
N GLY A 94 -11.98 3.37 -8.11
CA GLY A 94 -11.53 3.74 -9.44
C GLY A 94 -10.16 3.19 -9.84
N LEU A 95 -9.30 2.82 -8.90
CA LEU A 95 -7.95 2.29 -9.18
C LEU A 95 -7.98 0.89 -9.77
N ASN A 96 -8.95 0.06 -9.36
CA ASN A 96 -9.10 -1.31 -9.84
C ASN A 96 -9.94 -1.43 -11.13
N SER A 97 -10.32 -0.29 -11.73
CA SER A 97 -11.04 -0.30 -13.01
C SER A 97 -10.17 -0.86 -14.14
N ASN A 98 -10.79 -1.46 -15.17
CA ASN A 98 -10.07 -1.98 -16.34
C ASN A 98 -9.19 -0.93 -17.03
N HIS A 99 -9.50 0.36 -16.89
CA HIS A 99 -8.71 1.45 -17.45
C HIS A 99 -7.51 1.87 -16.57
N ASN A 100 -7.70 1.94 -15.25
CA ASN A 100 -6.66 2.41 -14.32
C ASN A 100 -5.75 1.30 -13.81
N ARG A 101 -6.28 0.09 -13.59
CA ARG A 101 -5.50 -1.07 -13.11
C ARG A 101 -4.20 -1.28 -13.90
N PRO A 102 -4.20 -1.36 -15.25
CA PRO A 102 -2.97 -1.56 -16.00
C PRO A 102 -1.99 -0.37 -15.89
N LYS A 103 -2.48 0.85 -15.62
CA LYS A 103 -1.64 2.03 -15.38
C LYS A 103 -0.98 1.96 -14.02
N VAL A 104 -1.73 1.53 -13.00
CA VAL A 104 -1.24 1.33 -11.64
C VAL A 104 -0.19 0.23 -11.63
N LEU A 105 -0.48 -0.92 -12.23
CA LEU A 105 0.45 -2.05 -12.31
C LEU A 105 1.78 -1.65 -12.96
N LYS A 106 1.74 -1.02 -14.14
CA LYS A 106 2.96 -0.51 -14.80
C LYS A 106 3.72 0.51 -13.96
N ALA A 107 3.02 1.35 -13.20
CA ALA A 107 3.66 2.33 -12.33
C ALA A 107 4.37 1.64 -11.15
N LEU A 108 3.75 0.63 -10.54
CA LEU A 108 4.34 -0.12 -9.44
C LEU A 108 5.54 -0.97 -9.89
N GLU A 109 5.44 -1.64 -11.03
CA GLU A 109 6.57 -2.38 -11.64
C GLU A 109 7.76 -1.45 -11.89
N LYS A 110 7.50 -0.27 -12.46
CA LYS A 110 8.54 0.74 -12.69
C LYS A 110 9.10 1.29 -11.38
N ALA A 111 8.27 1.46 -10.35
CA ALA A 111 8.70 1.93 -9.04
C ALA A 111 9.77 1.00 -8.43
N ILE A 112 9.61 -0.32 -8.53
CA ILE A 112 10.62 -1.29 -8.04
C ILE A 112 11.97 -1.06 -8.73
N VAL A 113 11.97 -0.83 -10.04
CA VAL A 113 13.19 -0.57 -10.81
C VAL A 113 13.83 0.76 -10.42
N GLU A 114 13.03 1.82 -10.28
CA GLU A 114 13.55 3.15 -9.88
C GLU A 114 14.11 3.11 -8.45
N PHE A 115 13.40 2.51 -7.49
CA PHE A 115 13.86 2.41 -6.10
C PHE A 115 15.01 1.41 -5.89
N ARG A 116 15.38 0.61 -6.90
CA ARG A 116 16.60 -0.20 -6.89
C ARG A 116 17.84 0.62 -7.28
N LYS A 117 17.67 1.70 -8.05
CA LYS A 117 18.77 2.57 -8.50
C LYS A 117 19.16 3.62 -7.45
N ILE A 118 18.23 3.96 -6.57
CA ILE A 118 18.41 4.88 -5.42
C ILE A 118 18.99 4.09 -4.25
#